data_AF-A0A2P2IDP0-F1
#
_entry.id   AF-A0A2P2IDP0-F1
#
_cell.length_a   1.000
_cell.length_b   1.000
_cell.length_c   1.000
_cell.angle_alpha   90.00
_cell.angle_beta   90.00
_cell.angle_gamma   90.00
#
_symmetry.space_group_name_H-M   'P 1'
#
loop_
_entity.id
_entity.type
_entity.pdbx_description
1 polymer ?
#
loop_
_entity_poly.entity_id
_entity_poly.type
_entity_poly.pdbx_seq_one_letter_code
_entity_poly.pdbx_strand_id
1 'polypeptide(L)'
;RLVYHFREASSDKVPRKELEPVGGANDLLCYCQALCEKNLHVEELFREVLCSPQAYILFNEGLLSSGRRSNSSDTLKESLSWFKQALDTLPHPQLPPDYNGRVDVQGMSCRVQHTTFLQELVFWMVKYEFPEKLCCFLLSMRPDPVYEDAFTKAFVHHYGMLHQMLARCTDFTAVSSRVVHVSVQLFSDLKLAHKMAREYPLLDIMIICLKHIMEKAFFNAPTHGLDTAPWGCRILNVRHPQISRHCFWPIVSDLNNLLSHKPITHILFADDWLRHQFLNILSAFQFMNPIDKRRKSGDDASDGGRVYVTAFSCEFETTSLTVWSLLTHLVDPHDQQSVSHMLMLVNTATRLLADWFKRVGFS
;
A
#
# COMPACT_ATOMS: atom_id res chain seq x y z
N ARG A 1 -14.30 -13.13 -20.59
CA ARG A 1 -14.01 -12.06 -21.58
C ARG A 1 -13.22 -10.92 -20.95
N LEU A 2 -13.75 -10.30 -19.89
CA LEU A 2 -13.05 -9.24 -19.14
C LEU A 2 -11.60 -9.60 -18.77
N VAL A 3 -11.40 -10.75 -18.13
CA VAL A 3 -10.06 -11.25 -17.74
C VAL A 3 -9.13 -11.46 -18.96
N TYR A 4 -9.65 -12.02 -20.05
CA TYR A 4 -8.89 -12.18 -21.29
C TYR A 4 -8.45 -10.82 -21.84
N HIS A 5 -9.35 -9.82 -21.84
CA HIS A 5 -9.05 -8.47 -22.30
C HIS A 5 -7.92 -7.85 -21.48
N PHE A 6 -7.94 -7.95 -20.14
CA PHE A 6 -6.84 -7.45 -19.31
C PHE A 6 -5.52 -8.17 -19.60
N ARG A 7 -5.54 -9.51 -19.74
CA ARG A 7 -4.35 -10.28 -20.09
C ARG A 7 -3.79 -9.86 -21.46
N GLU A 8 -4.63 -9.74 -22.48
CA GLU A 8 -4.24 -9.33 -23.83
C GLU A 8 -3.71 -7.90 -23.88
N ALA A 9 -4.37 -6.97 -23.20
CA ALA A 9 -3.95 -5.58 -23.07
C ALA A 9 -2.63 -5.40 -22.32
N SER A 10 -2.19 -6.42 -21.57
CA SER A 10 -0.89 -6.44 -20.91
C SER A 10 0.26 -6.92 -21.80
N SER A 11 -0.05 -7.46 -22.98
CA SER A 11 0.96 -8.00 -23.89
C SER A 11 1.81 -6.91 -24.55
N ASP A 12 3.11 -7.17 -24.70
CA ASP A 12 4.05 -6.26 -25.38
C ASP A 12 3.77 -6.13 -26.89
N LYS A 13 2.87 -6.95 -27.44
CA LYS A 13 2.50 -6.95 -28.85
C LYS A 13 1.58 -5.80 -29.24
N VAL A 14 0.88 -5.20 -28.28
CA VAL A 14 -0.04 -4.09 -28.57
C VAL A 14 0.61 -2.75 -28.22
N PRO A 15 0.71 -1.80 -29.17
CA PRO A 15 1.30 -0.49 -28.91
C PRO A 15 0.57 0.23 -27.78
N ARG A 16 1.30 0.78 -26.79
CA ARG A 16 0.74 1.55 -25.66
C ARG A 16 -0.17 2.73 -26.07
N LYS A 17 -0.13 3.18 -27.32
CA LYS A 17 -0.97 4.26 -27.86
C LYS A 17 -2.33 3.78 -28.39
N GLU A 18 -2.50 2.50 -28.67
CA GLU A 18 -3.72 1.93 -29.26
C GLU A 18 -4.66 1.32 -28.22
N LEU A 19 -4.14 1.01 -27.04
CA LEU A 19 -4.92 0.66 -25.87
C LEU A 19 -4.86 1.82 -24.88
N GLU A 20 -5.95 2.55 -24.68
CA GLU A 20 -6.31 2.77 -23.28
C GLU A 20 -6.56 1.36 -22.72
N PRO A 21 -5.70 0.80 -21.85
CA PRO A 21 -5.77 -0.63 -21.49
C PRO A 21 -7.11 -1.04 -20.87
N VAL A 22 -7.88 -0.03 -20.45
CA VAL A 22 -9.18 -0.13 -19.83
C VAL A 22 -10.33 0.21 -20.80
N GLY A 23 -10.09 0.80 -21.97
CA GLY A 23 -11.13 1.28 -22.88
C GLY A 23 -12.13 0.19 -23.29
N GLY A 24 -11.64 -0.93 -23.85
CA GLY A 24 -12.50 -2.09 -24.18
C GLY A 24 -12.98 -2.88 -22.95
N ALA A 25 -12.31 -2.74 -21.80
CA ALA A 25 -12.77 -3.30 -20.53
C ALA A 25 -13.91 -2.48 -19.90
N ASN A 26 -13.97 -1.17 -20.15
CA ASN A 26 -14.97 -0.26 -19.58
C ASN A 26 -16.39 -0.65 -20.03
N ASP A 27 -16.58 -0.95 -21.31
CA ASP A 27 -17.88 -1.39 -21.83
C ASP A 27 -18.31 -2.72 -21.19
N LEU A 28 -17.37 -3.66 -21.03
CA LEU A 28 -17.62 -4.93 -20.35
C LEU A 28 -17.96 -4.73 -18.86
N LEU A 29 -17.25 -3.84 -18.17
CA LEU A 29 -17.48 -3.52 -16.76
C LEU A 29 -18.83 -2.83 -16.57
N CYS A 30 -19.16 -1.85 -17.41
CA CYS A 30 -20.48 -1.20 -17.41
C CYS A 30 -21.60 -2.22 -17.68
N TYR A 31 -21.38 -3.16 -18.59
CA TYR A 31 -22.33 -4.24 -18.85
C TYR A 31 -22.50 -5.17 -17.64
N CYS A 32 -21.39 -5.62 -17.02
CA CYS A 32 -21.43 -6.44 -15.81
C CYS A 32 -22.14 -5.73 -14.66
N GLN A 33 -21.84 -4.44 -14.45
CA GLN A 33 -22.50 -3.64 -13.42
C GLN A 33 -24.00 -3.50 -13.68
N ALA A 34 -24.40 -3.18 -14.92
CA ALA A 34 -25.81 -3.08 -15.30
C ALA A 34 -26.57 -4.41 -15.14
N LEU A 35 -25.89 -5.56 -15.28
CA LEU A 35 -26.47 -6.87 -15.00
C LEU A 35 -26.69 -7.09 -13.50
N CYS A 36 -25.71 -6.76 -12.67
CA CYS A 36 -25.83 -6.86 -11.20
C CYS A 36 -26.94 -5.95 -10.67
N GLU A 37 -26.99 -4.69 -11.11
CA GLU A 37 -28.00 -3.71 -10.67
C GLU A 37 -29.44 -4.13 -10.98
N LYS A 38 -29.64 -4.90 -12.07
CA LYS A 38 -30.97 -5.35 -12.52
C LYS A 38 -31.37 -6.71 -11.98
N ASN A 39 -30.43 -7.50 -11.45
CA ASN A 39 -30.70 -8.88 -11.06
C ASN A 39 -29.81 -9.35 -9.92
N LEU A 40 -30.40 -9.46 -8.72
CA LEU A 40 -29.74 -9.95 -7.51
C LEU A 40 -29.09 -11.34 -7.69
N HIS A 41 -29.73 -12.25 -8.43
CA HIS A 41 -29.18 -13.58 -8.68
C HIS A 41 -27.91 -13.53 -9.55
N VAL A 42 -27.84 -12.55 -10.46
CA VAL A 42 -26.64 -12.35 -11.28
C VAL A 42 -25.52 -11.77 -10.43
N GLU A 43 -25.84 -10.85 -9.52
CA GLU A 43 -24.87 -10.32 -8.55
C GLU A 43 -24.33 -11.44 -7.63
N GLU A 44 -25.21 -12.30 -7.09
CA GLU A 44 -24.83 -13.49 -6.32
C GLU A 44 -23.89 -14.41 -7.11
N LEU A 45 -24.25 -14.71 -8.37
CA LEU A 45 -23.42 -15.52 -9.25
C LEU A 45 -22.04 -14.89 -9.49
N PHE A 46 -21.97 -13.57 -9.67
CA PHE A 46 -20.67 -12.88 -9.79
C PHE A 46 -19.84 -13.05 -8.52
N ARG A 47 -20.41 -12.87 -7.34
CA ARG A 47 -19.69 -13.06 -6.07
C ARG A 47 -19.15 -14.48 -5.93
N GLU A 48 -19.99 -15.49 -6.21
CA GLU A 48 -19.59 -16.91 -6.16
C GLU A 48 -18.46 -17.21 -7.14
N VAL A 49 -18.60 -16.79 -8.41
CA VAL A 49 -17.58 -17.03 -9.45
C VAL A 49 -16.29 -16.30 -9.14
N LEU A 50 -16.36 -15.06 -8.68
CA LEU A 50 -15.18 -14.26 -8.37
C LEU A 50 -14.37 -14.84 -7.21
N CYS A 51 -15.05 -15.42 -6.22
CA CYS A 51 -14.42 -16.00 -5.03
C CYS A 51 -14.07 -17.49 -5.19
N SER A 52 -14.58 -18.19 -6.22
CA SER A 52 -14.42 -19.64 -6.38
C SER A 52 -13.06 -20.02 -6.98
N PRO A 53 -12.22 -20.80 -6.23
CA PRO A 53 -10.99 -21.34 -6.79
C PRO A 53 -11.25 -22.33 -7.93
N GLN A 54 -12.34 -23.12 -7.81
CA GLN A 54 -12.71 -24.08 -8.83
C GLN A 54 -13.07 -23.39 -10.15
N ALA A 55 -13.84 -22.29 -10.10
CA ALA A 55 -14.18 -21.53 -11.30
C ALA A 55 -12.92 -20.97 -11.98
N TYR A 56 -11.96 -20.48 -11.19
CA TYR A 56 -10.69 -19.96 -11.69
C TYR A 56 -9.83 -21.06 -12.34
N ILE A 57 -9.74 -22.24 -11.72
CA ILE A 57 -9.03 -23.40 -12.28
C ILE A 57 -9.68 -23.85 -13.59
N LEU A 58 -11.00 -24.08 -13.60
CA LEU A 58 -11.73 -24.51 -14.79
C LEU A 58 -11.61 -23.51 -15.94
N PHE A 59 -11.52 -22.21 -15.64
CA PHE A 59 -11.25 -21.17 -16.63
C PHE A 59 -9.85 -21.31 -17.23
N ASN A 60 -8.83 -21.43 -16.38
CA ASN A 60 -7.43 -21.52 -16.80
C ASN A 60 -7.06 -22.87 -17.44
N GLU A 61 -7.87 -23.91 -17.23
CA GLU A 61 -7.78 -25.20 -17.92
C GLU A 61 -8.60 -25.23 -19.23
N GLY A 62 -9.33 -24.14 -19.55
CA GLY A 62 -10.13 -24.03 -20.77
C GLY A 62 -11.44 -24.83 -20.74
N LEU A 63 -11.79 -25.42 -19.60
CA LEU A 63 -12.96 -26.27 -19.41
C LEU A 63 -14.28 -25.48 -19.36
N LEU A 64 -14.22 -24.16 -19.11
CA LEU A 64 -15.39 -23.26 -19.21
C LEU A 64 -15.62 -22.72 -20.63
N SER A 65 -14.75 -23.04 -21.60
CA SER A 65 -14.92 -22.63 -22.99
C SER A 65 -15.85 -23.61 -23.75
N SER A 66 -17.15 -23.34 -23.73
CA SER A 66 -18.12 -24.08 -24.55
C SER A 66 -17.82 -23.91 -26.05
N GLY A 67 -17.29 -24.94 -26.70
CA GLY A 67 -17.66 -25.27 -28.09
C GLY A 67 -16.70 -25.04 -29.26
N ARG A 68 -15.43 -24.64 -29.10
CA ARG A 68 -14.47 -24.58 -30.24
C ARG A 68 -13.12 -25.19 -29.90
N ARG A 69 -13.02 -26.51 -30.12
CA ARG A 69 -11.95 -27.39 -29.63
C ARG A 69 -10.64 -27.42 -30.44
N SER A 70 -10.44 -26.63 -31.50
CA SER A 70 -9.18 -26.73 -32.27
C SER A 70 -8.19 -25.57 -32.09
N ASN A 71 -8.63 -24.35 -31.74
CA ASN A 71 -7.76 -23.16 -31.61
C ASN A 71 -7.81 -22.49 -30.22
N SER A 72 -8.57 -23.05 -29.27
CA SER A 72 -8.76 -22.45 -27.93
C SER A 72 -7.63 -22.72 -26.94
N SER A 73 -6.90 -23.83 -27.12
CA SER A 73 -5.82 -24.19 -26.18
C SER A 73 -4.61 -23.26 -26.33
N ASP A 74 -4.24 -22.89 -27.55
CA ASP A 74 -3.08 -22.02 -27.80
C ASP A 74 -3.35 -20.58 -27.38
N THR A 75 -4.57 -20.07 -27.63
CA THR A 75 -4.99 -18.73 -27.18
C THR A 75 -5.06 -18.62 -25.66
N LEU A 76 -5.47 -19.68 -24.96
CA LEU A 76 -5.47 -19.73 -23.49
C LEU A 76 -4.05 -19.77 -22.91
N LYS A 77 -3.17 -20.60 -23.49
CA LYS A 77 -1.75 -20.64 -23.09
C LYS A 77 -1.08 -19.29 -23.30
N GLU A 78 -1.35 -18.64 -24.43
CA GLU A 78 -0.84 -17.30 -24.74
C GLU A 78 -1.35 -16.28 -23.72
N SER A 79 -2.65 -16.30 -23.42
CA SER A 79 -3.26 -15.44 -22.39
C SER A 79 -2.64 -15.62 -21.00
N LEU A 80 -2.40 -16.86 -20.58
CA LEU A 80 -1.71 -17.17 -19.32
C LEU A 80 -0.25 -16.71 -19.35
N SER A 81 0.41 -16.76 -20.50
CA SER A 81 1.79 -16.27 -20.64
C SER A 81 1.86 -14.75 -20.46
N TRP A 82 0.92 -13.99 -21.02
CA TRP A 82 0.82 -12.54 -20.81
C TRP A 82 0.55 -12.21 -19.36
N PHE A 83 -0.33 -12.96 -18.69
CA PHE A 83 -0.58 -12.78 -17.27
C PHE A 83 0.70 -12.96 -16.43
N LYS A 84 1.45 -14.04 -16.68
CA LYS A 84 2.72 -14.31 -15.98
C LYS A 84 3.75 -13.20 -16.23
N GLN A 85 3.88 -12.73 -17.47
CA GLN A 85 4.75 -11.61 -17.81
C GLN A 85 4.32 -10.34 -17.08
N ALA A 86 3.01 -10.07 -17.00
CA ALA A 86 2.49 -8.90 -16.30
C ALA A 86 2.85 -8.93 -14.80
N LEU A 87 2.79 -10.10 -14.14
CA LEU A 87 3.18 -10.26 -12.74
C LEU A 87 4.65 -9.86 -12.51
N ASP A 88 5.55 -10.18 -13.43
CA ASP A 88 6.97 -9.84 -13.32
C ASP A 88 7.24 -8.32 -13.43
N THR A 89 6.30 -7.54 -13.99
CA THR A 89 6.47 -6.08 -14.12
C THR A 89 6.27 -5.29 -12.82
N LEU A 90 5.59 -5.87 -11.84
CA LEU A 90 5.29 -5.26 -10.53
C LEU A 90 5.70 -6.22 -9.41
N PRO A 91 7.01 -6.38 -9.13
CA PRO A 91 7.46 -7.23 -8.06
C PRO A 91 7.09 -6.66 -6.69
N HIS A 92 7.01 -7.52 -5.68
CA HIS A 92 6.87 -7.06 -4.29
C HIS A 92 8.14 -6.35 -3.79
N PRO A 93 8.03 -5.45 -2.80
CA PRO A 93 9.20 -4.94 -2.10
C PRO A 93 9.97 -6.09 -1.45
N GLN A 94 11.30 -5.96 -1.42
CA GLN A 94 12.15 -6.93 -0.73
C GLN A 94 11.95 -6.81 0.78
N LEU A 95 12.00 -7.95 1.48
CA LEU A 95 11.94 -7.96 2.93
C LEU A 95 13.20 -7.28 3.52
N PRO A 96 13.05 -6.42 4.53
CA PRO A 96 14.19 -5.85 5.23
C PRO A 96 15.07 -6.95 5.86
N PRO A 97 16.40 -6.79 5.90
CA PRO A 97 17.30 -7.78 6.51
C PRO A 97 17.01 -8.03 8.00
N ASP A 98 16.44 -7.05 8.69
CA ASP A 98 16.04 -7.11 10.09
C ASP A 98 14.60 -7.63 10.29
N TYR A 99 13.92 -8.11 9.24
CA TYR A 99 12.59 -8.71 9.36
C TYR A 99 12.66 -10.04 10.11
N ASN A 100 11.87 -10.17 11.17
CA ASN A 100 11.91 -11.31 12.09
C ASN A 100 11.10 -12.53 11.60
N GLY A 101 10.62 -12.53 10.36
CA GLY A 101 9.95 -13.69 9.74
C GLY A 101 8.63 -14.08 10.41
N ARG A 102 7.96 -13.14 11.09
CA ARG A 102 6.74 -13.39 11.88
C ARG A 102 5.57 -13.96 11.09
N VAL A 103 5.48 -13.60 9.81
CA VAL A 103 4.44 -14.09 8.93
C VAL A 103 5.11 -14.56 7.65
N ASP A 104 4.71 -15.74 7.16
CA ASP A 104 4.93 -16.07 5.75
C ASP A 104 4.15 -15.02 4.96
N VAL A 105 4.84 -13.96 4.55
CA VAL A 105 4.17 -12.80 3.97
C VAL A 105 3.68 -13.20 2.58
N GLN A 106 2.54 -13.87 2.54
CA GLN A 106 1.73 -14.12 1.36
C GLN A 106 1.30 -12.74 0.84
N GLY A 107 2.12 -12.14 -0.01
CA GLY A 107 2.06 -10.72 -0.39
C GLY A 107 3.38 -9.95 -0.27
N MET A 108 4.49 -10.62 0.06
CA MET A 108 5.87 -10.18 -0.22
C MET A 108 6.79 -11.31 -0.73
N SER A 109 6.33 -12.56 -0.72
CA SER A 109 6.98 -13.67 -1.40
C SER A 109 7.17 -13.38 -2.90
N CYS A 110 8.29 -13.83 -3.45
CA CYS A 110 8.76 -13.52 -4.82
C CYS A 110 7.79 -13.87 -5.97
N ARG A 111 6.71 -14.63 -5.73
CA ARG A 111 5.67 -14.93 -6.73
C ARG A 111 4.29 -15.01 -6.09
N VAL A 112 3.41 -14.08 -6.46
CA VAL A 112 1.97 -14.14 -6.16
C VAL A 112 1.36 -15.30 -6.93
N GLN A 113 0.64 -16.18 -6.22
CA GLN A 113 -0.15 -17.22 -6.84
C GLN A 113 -1.63 -16.87 -6.71
N HIS A 114 -2.21 -16.46 -7.83
CA HIS A 114 -3.64 -16.23 -7.93
C HIS A 114 -4.39 -17.55 -7.95
N THR A 115 -5.39 -17.66 -7.08
CA THR A 115 -6.27 -18.82 -6.94
C THR A 115 -7.71 -18.48 -7.29
N THR A 116 -8.08 -17.19 -7.36
CA THR A 116 -9.44 -16.73 -7.68
C THR A 116 -9.41 -15.59 -8.69
N PHE A 117 -10.53 -15.39 -9.39
CA PHE A 117 -10.68 -14.23 -10.27
C PHE A 117 -10.61 -12.91 -9.51
N LEU A 118 -11.12 -12.86 -8.28
CA LEU A 118 -11.07 -11.68 -7.44
C LEU A 118 -9.63 -11.23 -7.21
N GLN A 119 -8.73 -12.16 -6.85
CA GLN A 119 -7.31 -11.84 -6.70
C GLN A 119 -6.72 -11.29 -8.00
N GLU A 120 -7.05 -11.88 -9.15
CA GLU A 120 -6.52 -11.44 -10.44
C GLU A 120 -7.08 -10.06 -10.85
N LEU A 121 -8.35 -9.78 -10.58
CA LEU A 121 -8.95 -8.47 -10.81
C LEU A 121 -8.34 -7.39 -9.90
N VAL A 122 -8.00 -7.73 -8.66
CA VAL A 122 -7.24 -6.82 -7.78
C VAL A 122 -5.84 -6.56 -8.32
N PHE A 123 -5.16 -7.58 -8.86
CA PHE A 123 -3.89 -7.37 -9.56
C PHE A 123 -4.06 -6.39 -10.74
N TRP A 124 -5.09 -6.56 -11.57
CA TRP A 124 -5.33 -5.65 -12.70
C TRP A 124 -5.71 -4.24 -12.25
N MET A 125 -6.44 -4.10 -11.13
CA MET A 125 -6.69 -2.81 -10.50
C MET A 125 -5.37 -2.12 -10.13
N VAL A 126 -4.39 -2.84 -9.56
CA VAL A 126 -3.07 -2.27 -9.27
C VAL A 126 -2.28 -1.99 -10.55
N LYS A 127 -2.19 -2.96 -11.46
CA LYS A 127 -1.39 -2.89 -12.69
C LYS A 127 -1.80 -1.74 -13.62
N TYR A 128 -3.09 -1.42 -13.66
CA TYR A 128 -3.65 -0.34 -14.46
C TYR A 128 -3.99 0.91 -13.64
N GLU A 129 -3.33 1.11 -12.50
CA GLU A 129 -3.38 2.37 -11.73
C GLU A 129 -4.80 2.76 -11.27
N PHE A 130 -5.51 1.77 -10.72
CA PHE A 130 -6.85 1.86 -10.15
C PHE A 130 -7.89 2.38 -11.15
N PRO A 131 -8.24 1.62 -12.21
CA PRO A 131 -9.25 2.06 -13.16
C PRO A 131 -10.61 2.25 -12.49
N GLU A 132 -11.23 3.41 -12.70
CA GLU A 132 -12.46 3.80 -11.99
C GLU A 132 -13.59 2.78 -12.14
N LYS A 133 -13.88 2.34 -13.37
CA LYS A 133 -14.95 1.34 -13.64
C LYS A 133 -14.69 0.00 -12.97
N LEU A 134 -13.43 -0.43 -12.88
CA LEU A 134 -13.07 -1.67 -12.19
C LEU A 134 -13.23 -1.50 -10.68
N CYS A 135 -12.81 -0.36 -10.13
CA CYS A 135 -13.00 -0.04 -8.71
C CYS A 135 -14.49 -0.03 -8.35
N CYS A 136 -15.33 0.67 -9.14
CA CYS A 136 -16.77 0.71 -8.93
C CYS A 136 -17.42 -0.67 -9.00
N PHE A 137 -17.07 -1.47 -10.00
CA PHE A 137 -17.60 -2.83 -10.14
C PHE A 137 -17.24 -3.72 -8.95
N LEU A 138 -15.98 -3.71 -8.49
CA LEU A 138 -15.57 -4.52 -7.34
C LEU A 138 -16.21 -4.03 -6.03
N LEU A 139 -16.37 -2.72 -5.86
CA LEU A 139 -16.99 -2.13 -4.66
C LEU A 139 -18.52 -2.32 -4.63
N SER A 140 -19.19 -2.42 -5.77
CA SER A 140 -20.66 -2.56 -5.80
C SER A 140 -21.15 -3.84 -5.13
N MET A 141 -20.33 -4.89 -5.12
CA MET A 141 -20.63 -6.20 -4.51
C MET A 141 -20.22 -6.28 -3.02
N ARG A 142 -19.62 -5.22 -2.46
CA ARG A 142 -19.12 -5.16 -1.07
C ARG A 142 -20.18 -5.47 0.01
N PRO A 143 -21.48 -5.14 -0.13
CA PRO A 143 -22.45 -5.43 0.94
C PRO A 143 -22.56 -6.91 1.35
N ASP A 144 -22.07 -7.84 0.52
CA ASP A 144 -21.97 -9.25 0.89
C ASP A 144 -20.72 -9.52 1.77
N PRO A 145 -20.89 -10.07 2.98
CA PRO A 145 -19.80 -10.21 3.94
C PRO A 145 -18.74 -11.24 3.54
N VAL A 146 -19.10 -12.25 2.74
CA VAL A 146 -18.15 -13.28 2.28
C VAL A 146 -17.26 -12.70 1.20
N TYR A 147 -17.86 -11.97 0.26
CA TYR A 147 -17.16 -11.23 -0.78
C TYR A 147 -16.31 -10.11 -0.19
N GLU A 148 -16.81 -9.35 0.79
CA GLU A 148 -16.07 -8.27 1.45
C GLU A 148 -14.78 -8.79 2.11
N ASP A 149 -14.88 -9.91 2.83
CA ASP A 149 -13.72 -10.57 3.43
C ASP A 149 -12.72 -11.02 2.34
N ALA A 150 -13.20 -11.66 1.27
CA ALA A 150 -12.36 -12.14 0.18
C ALA A 150 -11.69 -10.99 -0.59
N PHE A 151 -12.40 -9.89 -0.83
CA PHE A 151 -11.90 -8.72 -1.54
C PHE A 151 -10.84 -8.00 -0.71
N THR A 152 -11.09 -7.84 0.59
CA THR A 152 -10.13 -7.21 1.51
C THR A 152 -8.84 -8.04 1.60
N LYS A 153 -8.95 -9.37 1.72
CA LYS A 153 -7.78 -10.27 1.68
C LYS A 153 -7.01 -10.16 0.37
N ALA A 154 -7.71 -10.15 -0.76
CA ALA A 154 -7.09 -9.95 -2.07
C ALA A 154 -6.39 -8.59 -2.15
N PHE A 155 -6.97 -7.53 -1.59
CA PHE A 155 -6.36 -6.20 -1.52
C PHE A 155 -5.07 -6.21 -0.70
N VAL A 156 -5.09 -6.77 0.51
CA VAL A 156 -3.90 -6.92 1.37
C VAL A 156 -2.81 -7.71 0.66
N HIS A 157 -3.18 -8.78 -0.06
CA HIS A 157 -2.24 -9.61 -0.81
C HIS A 157 -1.47 -8.84 -1.90
N HIS A 158 -2.08 -7.81 -2.49
CA HIS A 158 -1.47 -6.98 -3.54
C HIS A 158 -0.89 -5.66 -3.03
N TYR A 159 -0.93 -5.41 -1.72
CA TYR A 159 -0.57 -4.12 -1.15
C TYR A 159 0.91 -3.74 -1.41
N GLY A 160 1.82 -4.71 -1.41
CA GLY A 160 3.22 -4.47 -1.80
C GLY A 160 3.39 -4.05 -3.27
N MET A 161 2.59 -4.62 -4.18
CA MET A 161 2.59 -4.23 -5.60
C MET A 161 1.99 -2.83 -5.78
N LEU A 162 0.93 -2.52 -5.04
CA LEU A 162 0.32 -1.19 -4.98
C LEU A 162 1.38 -0.15 -4.63
N HIS A 163 2.20 -0.41 -3.61
CA HIS A 163 3.31 0.47 -3.26
C HIS A 163 4.31 0.68 -4.42
N GLN A 164 4.71 -0.37 -5.15
CA GLN A 164 5.59 -0.21 -6.31
C GLN A 164 4.92 0.58 -7.44
N MET A 165 3.62 0.41 -7.65
CA MET A 165 2.86 1.17 -8.63
C MET A 165 2.82 2.66 -8.28
N LEU A 166 2.51 3.01 -7.03
CA LEU A 166 2.50 4.40 -6.56
C LEU A 166 3.86 5.10 -6.74
N ALA A 167 4.96 4.35 -6.66
CA ALA A 167 6.30 4.87 -6.90
C ALA A 167 6.59 5.19 -8.37
N ARG A 168 5.80 4.65 -9.32
CA ARG A 168 6.05 4.73 -10.76
C ARG A 168 4.96 5.48 -11.53
N CYS A 169 3.76 5.62 -10.97
CA CYS A 169 2.63 6.24 -11.66
C CYS A 169 2.92 7.70 -12.05
N THR A 170 2.39 8.12 -13.20
CA THR A 170 2.56 9.48 -13.70
C THR A 170 1.56 10.46 -13.10
N ASP A 171 0.31 10.03 -12.93
CA ASP A 171 -0.76 10.83 -12.33
C ASP A 171 -1.00 10.41 -10.87
N PHE A 172 -0.05 10.77 -10.01
CA PHE A 172 -0.08 10.37 -8.61
C PHE A 172 -1.34 10.86 -7.90
N THR A 173 -1.76 12.12 -8.09
CA THR A 173 -2.89 12.70 -7.36
C THR A 173 -4.18 11.93 -7.61
N ALA A 174 -4.49 11.62 -8.88
CA ALA A 174 -5.73 10.91 -9.21
C ALA A 174 -5.68 9.45 -8.74
N VAL A 175 -4.55 8.76 -8.96
CA VAL A 175 -4.36 7.37 -8.55
C VAL A 175 -4.42 7.23 -7.03
N SER A 176 -3.70 8.08 -6.30
CA SER A 176 -3.67 8.14 -4.84
C SER A 176 -5.07 8.33 -4.24
N SER A 177 -5.86 9.26 -4.81
CA SER A 177 -7.25 9.49 -4.37
C SER A 177 -8.12 8.24 -4.54
N ARG A 178 -8.00 7.53 -5.68
CA ARG A 178 -8.75 6.29 -5.92
C ARG A 178 -8.30 5.16 -5.00
N VAL A 179 -7.00 5.03 -4.74
CA VAL A 179 -6.45 4.06 -3.79
C VAL A 179 -7.04 4.29 -2.40
N VAL A 180 -7.01 5.53 -1.90
CA VAL A 180 -7.58 5.88 -0.59
C VAL A 180 -9.10 5.65 -0.57
N HIS A 181 -9.80 5.97 -1.66
CA HIS A 181 -11.24 5.73 -1.72
C HIS A 181 -11.61 4.24 -1.61
N VAL A 182 -10.85 3.35 -2.26
CA VAL A 182 -11.06 1.90 -2.17
C VAL A 182 -10.67 1.39 -0.77
N SER A 183 -9.47 1.71 -0.31
CA SER A 183 -8.93 1.21 0.96
C SER A 183 -9.73 1.67 2.19
N VAL A 184 -10.21 2.92 2.24
CA VAL A 184 -11.12 3.39 3.30
C VAL A 184 -12.40 2.55 3.34
N GLN A 185 -12.92 2.11 2.20
CA GLN A 185 -14.10 1.23 2.18
C GLN A 185 -13.83 -0.19 2.65
N LEU A 186 -12.57 -0.66 2.56
CA LEU A 186 -12.17 -2.00 2.99
C LEU A 186 -11.71 -2.04 4.45
N PHE A 187 -11.16 -0.94 4.97
CA PHE A 187 -10.57 -0.88 6.30
C PHE A 187 -11.37 -0.03 7.29
N SER A 188 -12.56 0.46 6.95
CA SER A 188 -13.40 1.26 7.87
C SER A 188 -14.10 0.42 8.94
N ASP A 189 -14.36 -0.86 8.68
CA ASP A 189 -14.97 -1.76 9.67
C ASP A 189 -13.91 -2.33 10.62
N LEU A 190 -14.12 -2.14 11.92
CA LEU A 190 -13.19 -2.60 12.96
C LEU A 190 -12.96 -4.12 12.88
N LYS A 191 -14.01 -4.91 12.68
CA LYS A 191 -13.91 -6.38 12.73
C LYS A 191 -13.03 -6.87 11.58
N LEU A 192 -13.26 -6.34 10.38
CA LEU A 192 -12.49 -6.68 9.20
C LEU A 192 -11.05 -6.13 9.27
N ALA A 193 -10.87 -4.86 9.65
CA ALA A 193 -9.57 -4.25 9.83
C ALA A 193 -8.71 -4.99 10.87
N HIS A 194 -9.30 -5.34 12.01
CA HIS A 194 -8.63 -6.13 13.05
C HIS A 194 -8.27 -7.54 12.57
N LYS A 195 -9.16 -8.20 11.81
CA LYS A 195 -8.86 -9.48 11.16
C LYS A 195 -7.67 -9.36 10.22
N MET A 196 -7.64 -8.32 9.38
CA MET A 196 -6.52 -8.09 8.46
C MET A 196 -5.21 -7.74 9.17
N ALA A 197 -5.25 -7.09 10.33
CA ALA A 197 -4.06 -6.80 11.12
C ALA A 197 -3.54 -8.00 11.92
N ARG A 198 -4.42 -8.95 12.28
CA ARG A 198 -4.11 -10.07 13.16
C ARG A 198 -3.81 -11.37 12.42
N GLU A 199 -4.62 -11.69 11.41
CA GLU A 199 -4.54 -12.95 10.65
C GLU A 199 -3.78 -12.78 9.34
N TYR A 200 -3.67 -11.55 8.84
CA TYR A 200 -2.90 -11.19 7.65
C TYR A 200 -1.77 -10.25 8.04
N PRO A 201 -0.66 -10.20 7.29
CA PRO A 201 0.49 -9.35 7.61
C PRO A 201 0.25 -7.88 7.21
N LEU A 202 -0.94 -7.32 7.41
CA LEU A 202 -1.27 -5.97 6.90
C LEU A 202 -0.37 -4.89 7.50
N LEU A 203 -0.19 -4.90 8.84
CA LEU A 203 0.69 -3.94 9.51
C LEU A 203 2.15 -4.12 9.06
N ASP A 204 2.64 -5.35 9.01
CA ASP A 204 3.97 -5.67 8.50
C ASP A 204 4.16 -5.13 7.08
N ILE A 205 3.16 -5.33 6.20
CA ILE A 205 3.20 -4.86 4.82
C ILE A 205 3.28 -3.34 4.73
N MET A 206 2.43 -2.62 5.46
CA MET A 206 2.45 -1.16 5.47
C MET A 206 3.80 -0.62 5.98
N ILE A 207 4.31 -1.19 7.08
CA ILE A 207 5.59 -0.78 7.69
C ILE A 207 6.76 -1.02 6.73
N ILE A 208 6.80 -2.17 6.05
CA ILE A 208 7.86 -2.48 5.07
C ILE A 208 7.78 -1.55 3.86
N CYS A 209 6.57 -1.26 3.36
CA CYS A 209 6.39 -0.34 2.24
C CYS A 209 6.87 1.08 2.60
N LEU A 210 6.54 1.59 3.79
CA LEU A 210 7.03 2.87 4.29
C LEU A 210 8.55 2.89 4.45
N LYS A 211 9.12 1.83 5.03
CA LYS A 211 10.57 1.67 5.17
C LYS A 211 11.28 1.72 3.81
N HIS A 212 10.74 1.07 2.78
CA HIS A 212 11.32 1.09 1.43
C HIS A 212 11.32 2.48 0.79
N ILE A 213 10.27 3.28 1.04
CA ILE A 213 10.22 4.68 0.60
C ILE A 213 11.32 5.48 1.29
N MET A 214 11.46 5.33 2.60
CA MET A 214 12.45 6.04 3.39
C MET A 214 13.88 5.67 2.99
N GLU A 215 14.17 4.37 2.83
CA GLU A 215 15.51 3.87 2.49
C GLU A 215 16.03 4.45 1.17
N LYS A 216 15.14 4.62 0.18
CA LYS A 216 15.45 5.29 -1.10
C LYS A 216 15.59 6.80 -0.98
N ALA A 217 14.83 7.42 -0.09
CA ALA A 217 14.83 8.87 0.09
C ALA A 217 15.94 9.38 1.02
N PHE A 218 16.53 8.52 1.85
CA PHE A 218 17.61 8.92 2.74
C PHE A 218 18.86 9.36 1.99
N PHE A 219 19.50 10.42 2.49
CA PHE A 219 20.83 10.86 2.06
C PHE A 219 21.69 11.22 3.27
N ASN A 220 23.01 11.17 3.09
CA ASN A 220 23.95 11.68 4.08
C ASN A 220 24.04 13.19 3.91
N ALA A 221 23.51 13.97 4.86
CA ALA A 221 23.62 15.41 4.79
C ALA A 221 25.05 15.84 5.13
N PRO A 222 25.70 16.68 4.31
CA PRO A 222 26.97 17.29 4.69
C PRO A 222 26.72 18.22 5.87
N THR A 223 27.33 17.91 7.01
CA THR A 223 27.31 18.69 8.24
C THR A 223 28.17 19.95 8.10
N HIS A 224 27.86 20.83 7.15
CA HIS A 224 28.57 22.11 7.03
C HIS A 224 28.38 22.93 8.32
N GLY A 225 29.45 23.05 9.12
CA GLY A 225 29.46 23.78 10.39
C GLY A 225 29.09 22.94 11.63
N LEU A 226 28.91 21.62 11.50
CA LEU A 226 28.86 20.67 12.61
C LEU A 226 30.08 19.74 12.52
N ASP A 227 31.28 20.33 12.52
CA ASP A 227 32.58 19.62 12.49
C ASP A 227 32.80 18.69 13.70
N THR A 228 31.89 18.71 14.68
CA THR A 228 31.96 17.92 15.91
C THR A 228 31.05 16.70 15.93
N ALA A 229 30.18 16.47 14.94
CA ALA A 229 29.35 15.26 14.90
C ALA A 229 30.14 14.11 14.24
N PRO A 230 30.58 13.07 14.99
CA PRO A 230 31.41 11.98 14.47
C PRO A 230 30.70 11.09 13.44
N TRP A 231 29.40 11.28 13.26
CA TRP A 231 28.50 10.40 12.51
C TRP A 231 27.72 11.26 11.52
N GLY A 232 27.91 11.04 10.22
CA GLY A 232 27.09 11.70 9.19
C GLY A 232 25.60 11.54 9.52
N CYS A 233 24.84 12.64 9.48
CA CYS A 233 23.41 12.57 9.77
C CYS A 233 22.69 12.07 8.52
N ARG A 234 22.14 10.86 8.58
CA ARG A 234 21.27 10.28 7.53
C ARG A 234 19.86 10.86 7.70
N ILE A 235 19.43 11.72 6.78
CA ILE A 235 18.13 12.42 6.83
C ILE A 235 17.36 12.14 5.55
N LEU A 236 16.04 12.19 5.66
CA LEU A 236 15.15 11.99 4.53
C LEU A 236 15.20 13.20 3.59
N ASN A 237 15.52 12.97 2.31
CA ASN A 237 15.55 14.00 1.30
C ASN A 237 14.13 14.37 0.88
N VAL A 238 13.64 15.52 1.34
CA VAL A 238 12.31 16.06 0.98
C VAL A 238 12.17 16.26 -0.53
N ARG A 239 13.27 16.50 -1.23
CA ARG A 239 13.32 16.70 -2.68
C ARG A 239 13.28 15.39 -3.47
N HIS A 240 13.39 14.25 -2.80
CA HIS A 240 13.27 12.95 -3.47
C HIS A 240 11.88 12.85 -4.12
N PRO A 241 11.75 12.33 -5.36
CA PRO A 241 10.47 12.30 -6.07
C PRO A 241 9.35 11.60 -5.29
N GLN A 242 9.67 10.54 -4.54
CA GLN A 242 8.67 9.82 -3.73
C GLN A 242 8.19 10.62 -2.52
N ILE A 243 8.99 11.56 -2.00
CA ILE A 243 8.63 12.39 -0.84
C ILE A 243 7.91 13.65 -1.30
N SER A 244 8.51 14.36 -2.25
CA SER A 244 7.94 15.59 -2.84
C SER A 244 6.61 15.39 -3.55
N ARG A 245 6.32 14.20 -4.06
CA ARG A 245 5.01 13.85 -4.65
C ARG A 245 4.06 13.19 -3.64
N HIS A 246 4.43 13.07 -2.37
CA HIS A 246 3.64 12.40 -1.34
C HIS A 246 3.29 10.94 -1.66
N CYS A 247 4.18 10.18 -2.30
CA CYS A 247 3.91 8.80 -2.74
C CYS A 247 3.58 7.82 -1.59
N PHE A 248 3.90 8.20 -0.36
CA PHE A 248 3.62 7.44 0.86
C PHE A 248 2.20 7.69 1.41
N TRP A 249 1.50 8.73 0.95
CA TRP A 249 0.26 9.21 1.58
C TRP A 249 -0.86 8.16 1.64
N PRO A 250 -1.15 7.36 0.58
CA PRO A 250 -2.13 6.29 0.70
C PRO A 250 -1.82 5.30 1.81
N ILE A 251 -0.53 4.97 1.99
CA ILE A 251 -0.09 4.00 3.01
C ILE A 251 -0.24 4.59 4.41
N VAL A 252 0.12 5.86 4.58
CA VAL A 252 -0.06 6.57 5.85
C VAL A 252 -1.54 6.78 6.17
N SER A 253 -2.37 7.07 5.18
CA SER A 253 -3.82 7.21 5.33
C SER A 253 -4.45 5.92 5.83
N ASP A 254 -4.10 4.78 5.22
CA ASP A 254 -4.58 3.48 5.65
C ASP A 254 -4.07 3.12 7.05
N LEU A 255 -2.79 3.36 7.33
CA LEU A 255 -2.20 3.12 8.65
C LEU A 255 -2.91 3.96 9.73
N ASN A 256 -3.21 5.23 9.44
CA ASN A 256 -3.98 6.10 10.35
C ASN A 256 -5.38 5.56 10.61
N ASN A 257 -6.05 5.08 9.56
CA ASN A 257 -7.37 4.49 9.68
C ASN A 257 -7.33 3.23 10.58
N LEU A 258 -6.36 2.33 10.35
CA LEU A 258 -6.17 1.15 11.19
C LEU A 258 -5.83 1.51 12.65
N LEU A 259 -4.93 2.46 12.87
CA LEU A 259 -4.49 2.85 14.22
C LEU A 259 -5.50 3.74 14.96
N SER A 260 -6.59 4.14 14.33
CA SER A 260 -7.77 4.72 14.99
C SER A 260 -8.61 3.70 15.76
N HIS A 261 -8.25 2.42 15.65
CA HIS A 261 -8.88 1.31 16.35
C HIS A 261 -7.97 0.80 17.47
N LYS A 262 -8.39 0.99 18.73
CA LYS A 262 -7.67 0.54 19.93
C LYS A 262 -7.10 -0.90 19.82
N PRO A 263 -7.86 -1.93 19.41
CA PRO A 263 -7.33 -3.29 19.30
C PRO A 263 -6.12 -3.42 18.37
N ILE A 264 -6.11 -2.67 17.26
CA ILE A 264 -5.02 -2.70 16.27
C ILE A 264 -3.79 -1.96 16.80
N THR A 265 -3.99 -0.86 17.53
CA THR A 265 -2.92 -0.18 18.26
C THR A 265 -2.20 -1.13 19.22
N HIS A 266 -2.95 -1.96 19.96
CA HIS A 266 -2.34 -2.97 20.83
C HIS A 266 -1.55 -4.02 20.05
N ILE A 267 -2.01 -4.45 18.87
CA ILE A 267 -1.25 -5.38 18.01
C ILE A 267 0.11 -4.76 17.62
N LEU A 268 0.12 -3.49 17.21
CA LEU A 268 1.36 -2.81 16.81
C LEU A 268 2.37 -2.72 17.96
N PHE A 269 1.92 -2.39 19.18
CA PHE A 269 2.84 -2.23 20.32
C PHE A 269 3.21 -3.54 21.02
N ALA A 270 2.36 -4.56 20.94
CA ALA A 270 2.66 -5.87 21.52
C ALA A 270 3.83 -6.55 20.80
N ASP A 271 4.08 -6.21 19.53
CA ASP A 271 5.21 -6.74 18.77
C ASP A 271 6.42 -5.80 18.78
N ASP A 272 7.58 -6.34 19.14
CA ASP A 272 8.81 -5.57 19.25
C ASP A 272 9.30 -5.02 17.92
N TRP A 273 9.16 -5.80 16.84
CA TRP A 273 9.66 -5.40 15.52
C TRP A 273 8.76 -4.32 14.90
N LEU A 274 7.44 -4.54 14.83
CA LEU A 274 6.48 -3.56 14.32
C LEU A 274 6.63 -2.22 15.03
N ARG A 275 6.66 -2.26 16.36
CA ARG A 275 6.88 -1.09 17.19
C ARG A 275 8.19 -0.38 16.87
N HIS A 276 9.30 -1.11 16.81
CA HIS A 276 10.61 -0.51 16.57
C HIS A 276 10.66 0.14 15.18
N GLN A 277 10.16 -0.54 14.15
CA GLN A 277 10.12 0.02 12.79
C GLN A 277 9.18 1.21 12.70
N PHE A 278 8.00 1.14 13.32
CA PHE A 278 7.05 2.27 13.35
C PHE A 278 7.68 3.52 13.97
N LEU A 279 8.37 3.38 15.11
CA LEU A 279 9.03 4.51 15.77
C LEU A 279 10.23 5.04 14.97
N ASN A 280 10.95 4.16 14.26
CA ASN A 280 11.99 4.59 13.32
C ASN A 280 11.42 5.37 12.13
N ILE A 281 10.25 4.97 11.62
CA ILE A 281 9.52 5.71 10.58
C ILE A 281 9.15 7.09 11.09
N LEU A 282 8.51 7.18 12.26
CA LEU A 282 8.15 8.47 12.87
C LEU A 282 9.38 9.38 13.04
N SER A 283 10.48 8.85 13.58
CA SER A 283 11.71 9.60 13.79
C SER A 283 12.34 10.10 12.48
N ALA A 284 12.18 9.39 11.37
CA ALA A 284 12.76 9.78 10.09
C ALA A 284 11.99 10.90 9.38
N PHE A 285 10.67 10.93 9.59
CA PHE A 285 9.80 12.02 9.10
C PHE A 285 9.86 13.26 10.00
N GLN A 286 10.45 13.16 11.19
CA GLN A 286 10.75 14.31 12.02
C GLN A 286 12.06 14.99 11.58
N PHE A 287 12.13 16.31 11.76
CA PHE A 287 13.36 17.10 11.57
C PHE A 287 13.94 17.13 10.14
N MET A 288 13.11 16.94 9.11
CA MET A 288 13.52 17.14 7.72
C MET A 288 13.79 18.62 7.38
N ASN A 289 13.19 19.54 8.14
CA ASN A 289 13.13 20.98 7.91
C ASN A 289 14.35 21.79 8.40
N PRO A 290 14.92 21.55 9.60
CA PRO A 290 15.99 22.40 10.15
C PRO A 290 17.30 22.38 9.33
N ILE A 291 17.54 21.31 8.58
CA ILE A 291 18.79 21.11 7.83
C ILE A 291 18.74 21.80 6.46
N ASP A 292 17.58 21.78 5.79
CA ASP A 292 17.42 22.47 4.50
C ASP A 292 17.42 24.00 4.68
N LYS A 293 16.86 24.53 5.78
CA LYS A 293 16.96 25.97 6.13
C LYS A 293 18.40 26.42 6.40
N ARG A 294 19.23 25.63 7.08
CA ARG A 294 20.67 25.95 7.29
C ARG A 294 21.47 25.93 5.99
N ARG A 295 21.10 25.07 5.04
CA ARG A 295 21.78 24.97 3.73
C ARG A 295 21.52 26.18 2.82
N LYS A 296 20.45 26.95 3.07
CA LYS A 296 19.97 28.06 2.23
C LYS A 296 20.47 29.45 2.62
N SER A 297 21.52 29.58 3.41
CA SER A 297 22.26 30.85 3.53
C SER A 297 23.00 31.26 2.24
N GLY A 298 22.83 30.51 1.14
CA GLY A 298 23.58 30.66 -0.12
C GLY A 298 22.79 31.21 -1.30
N ASP A 299 21.84 30.46 -1.91
CA ASP A 299 21.60 30.74 -3.35
C ASP A 299 20.25 30.37 -4.01
N ASP A 300 19.14 30.10 -3.30
CA ASP A 300 17.86 29.96 -4.03
C ASP A 300 16.61 30.16 -3.15
N ALA A 301 16.10 31.39 -3.11
CA ALA A 301 14.93 31.77 -2.31
C ALA A 301 13.59 31.29 -2.90
N SER A 302 13.55 30.96 -4.20
CA SER A 302 12.31 30.67 -4.95
C SER A 302 11.70 29.29 -4.61
N ASP A 303 12.53 28.31 -4.30
CA ASP A 303 12.13 26.92 -3.99
C ASP A 303 12.17 26.61 -2.47
N GLY A 304 12.47 27.63 -1.65
CA GLY A 304 12.44 27.59 -0.18
C GLY A 304 11.09 27.16 0.41
N GLY A 305 10.01 27.78 -0.08
CA GLY A 305 8.67 27.60 0.46
C GLY A 305 8.09 26.20 0.19
N ARG A 306 8.27 25.67 -1.02
CA ARG A 306 7.69 24.37 -1.41
C ARG A 306 8.29 23.21 -0.62
N VAL A 307 9.60 23.22 -0.41
CA VAL A 307 10.29 22.19 0.37
C VAL A 307 9.89 22.25 1.84
N TYR A 308 9.76 23.46 2.40
CA TYR A 308 9.27 23.64 3.77
C TYR A 308 7.85 23.08 3.93
N VAL A 309 6.93 23.43 3.03
CA VAL A 309 5.54 22.95 3.06
C VAL A 309 5.50 21.43 2.94
N THR A 310 6.27 20.85 2.02
CA THR A 310 6.36 19.39 1.86
C THR A 310 6.86 18.73 3.15
N ALA A 311 7.94 19.26 3.75
CA ALA A 311 8.51 18.73 4.98
C ALA A 311 7.50 18.80 6.13
N PHE A 312 6.84 19.95 6.30
CA PHE A 312 5.81 20.15 7.31
C PHE A 312 4.62 19.20 7.11
N SER A 313 4.10 19.10 5.89
CA SER A 313 3.01 18.18 5.56
C SER A 313 3.38 16.73 5.84
N CYS A 314 4.60 16.31 5.47
CA CYS A 314 5.09 14.97 5.78
C CYS A 314 5.13 14.72 7.30
N GLU A 315 5.68 15.65 8.07
CA GLU A 315 5.74 15.55 9.54
C GLU A 315 4.34 15.54 10.15
N PHE A 316 3.46 16.44 9.74
CA PHE A 316 2.10 16.56 10.26
C PHE A 316 1.25 15.31 9.95
N GLU A 317 1.21 14.89 8.68
CA GLU A 317 0.34 13.82 8.21
C GLU A 317 0.83 12.42 8.63
N THR A 318 2.15 12.21 8.61
CA THR A 318 2.77 10.90 8.88
C THR A 318 3.09 10.69 10.35
N THR A 319 3.33 11.77 11.10
CA THR A 319 3.76 11.64 12.50
C THR A 319 2.71 12.17 13.45
N SER A 320 2.33 13.45 13.36
CA SER A 320 1.46 14.09 14.35
C SER A 320 0.07 13.45 14.37
N LEU A 321 -0.57 13.25 13.21
CA LEU A 321 -1.90 12.63 13.16
C LEU A 321 -1.89 11.19 13.67
N THR A 322 -0.90 10.40 13.25
CA THR A 322 -0.78 8.99 13.62
C THR A 322 -0.55 8.82 15.13
N VAL A 323 0.41 9.58 15.67
CA VAL A 323 0.74 9.55 17.10
C VAL A 323 -0.43 10.06 17.92
N TRP A 324 -1.10 11.13 17.49
CA TRP A 324 -2.27 11.66 18.21
C TRP A 324 -3.39 10.63 18.30
N SER A 325 -3.79 10.05 17.17
CA SER A 325 -4.82 8.99 17.11
C SER A 325 -4.49 7.86 18.08
N LEU A 326 -3.26 7.37 18.00
CA LEU A 326 -2.75 6.29 18.84
C LEU A 326 -2.75 6.64 20.33
N LEU A 327 -2.33 7.86 20.70
CA LEU A 327 -2.28 8.29 22.10
C LEU A 327 -3.66 8.27 22.74
N THR A 328 -4.73 8.60 22.00
CA THR A 328 -6.11 8.55 22.53
C THR A 328 -6.51 7.16 23.02
N HIS A 329 -5.86 6.10 22.53
CA HIS A 329 -6.12 4.73 22.95
C HIS A 329 -5.31 4.28 24.18
N LEU A 330 -4.26 5.02 24.54
CA LEU A 330 -3.32 4.66 25.60
C LEU A 330 -3.51 5.48 26.89
N VAL A 331 -4.52 6.34 26.97
CA VAL A 331 -4.72 7.26 28.12
C VAL A 331 -5.40 6.65 29.35
N ASP A 332 -5.93 5.43 29.27
CA ASP A 332 -6.64 4.80 30.39
C ASP A 332 -5.65 4.30 31.46
N PRO A 333 -5.59 4.92 32.66
CA PRO A 333 -4.65 4.53 33.71
C PRO A 333 -5.02 3.21 34.39
N HIS A 334 -6.25 2.71 34.20
CA HIS A 334 -6.70 1.43 34.77
C HIS A 334 -6.44 0.25 33.83
N ASP A 335 -6.12 0.52 32.56
CA ASP A 335 -5.73 -0.49 31.58
C ASP A 335 -4.21 -0.68 31.61
N GLN A 336 -3.77 -1.80 32.21
CA GLN A 336 -2.35 -2.16 32.32
C GLN A 336 -1.63 -2.21 30.97
N GLN A 337 -2.31 -2.63 29.89
CA GLN A 337 -1.70 -2.65 28.56
C GLN A 337 -1.48 -1.23 28.03
N SER A 338 -2.46 -0.35 28.22
CA SER A 338 -2.36 1.07 27.83
C SER A 338 -1.20 1.76 28.55
N VAL A 339 -1.08 1.57 29.87
CA VAL A 339 0.03 2.11 30.67
C VAL A 339 1.39 1.58 30.20
N SER A 340 1.50 0.27 29.97
CA SER A 340 2.74 -0.36 29.49
C SER A 340 3.18 0.20 28.13
N HIS A 341 2.24 0.28 27.18
CA HIS A 341 2.51 0.82 25.84
C HIS A 341 2.86 2.31 25.88
N MET A 342 2.21 3.11 26.73
CA MET A 342 2.53 4.52 26.92
C MET A 342 3.95 4.71 27.48
N LEU A 343 4.32 3.98 28.53
CA LEU A 343 5.67 4.06 29.12
C LEU A 343 6.74 3.69 28.09
N MET A 344 6.50 2.63 27.32
CA MET A 344 7.38 2.17 26.25
C MET A 344 7.49 3.21 25.12
N LEU A 345 6.39 3.83 24.70
CA LEU A 345 6.38 4.91 23.73
C LEU A 345 7.21 6.10 24.21
N VAL A 346 6.97 6.58 25.44
CA VAL A 346 7.72 7.69 26.05
C VAL A 346 9.20 7.35 26.13
N ASN A 347 9.57 6.19 26.67
CA ASN A 347 10.97 5.77 26.79
C ASN A 347 11.68 5.69 25.43
N THR A 348 10.99 5.21 24.40
CA THR A 348 11.57 5.11 23.06
C THR A 348 11.67 6.47 22.39
N ALA A 349 10.65 7.31 22.51
CA ALA A 349 10.66 8.69 22.00
C ALA A 349 11.78 9.51 22.65
N THR A 350 11.94 9.43 23.99
CA THR A 350 13.03 10.09 24.71
C THR A 350 14.40 9.63 24.22
N ARG A 351 14.57 8.33 23.95
CA ARG A 351 15.83 7.79 23.41
C ARG A 351 16.12 8.30 22.00
N LEU A 352 15.12 8.22 21.10
CA LEU A 352 15.26 8.69 19.72
C LEU A 352 15.54 10.19 19.65
N LEU A 353 14.88 11.00 20.50
CA LEU A 353 15.16 12.42 20.63
C LEU A 353 16.58 12.68 21.17
N ALA A 354 17.01 11.96 22.21
CA ALA A 354 18.37 12.09 22.74
C ALA A 354 19.43 11.71 21.69
N ASP A 355 19.21 10.66 20.92
CA ASP A 355 20.10 10.25 19.83
C ASP A 355 20.11 11.29 18.71
N TRP A 356 18.96 11.90 18.41
CA TRP A 356 18.88 13.00 17.44
C TRP A 356 19.64 14.24 17.93
N PHE A 357 19.46 14.67 19.19
CA PHE A 357 20.20 15.79 19.79
C PHE A 357 21.71 15.58 19.73
N LYS A 358 22.18 14.37 20.05
CA LYS A 358 23.59 13.99 19.89
C LYS A 358 24.05 14.10 18.43
N ARG A 359 23.25 13.65 17.46
CA ARG A 359 23.58 13.74 16.02
C ARG A 359 23.72 15.17 15.53
N VAL A 360 22.95 16.11 16.08
CA VAL A 360 23.04 17.54 15.73
C VAL A 360 24.03 18.32 16.59
N GLY A 361 24.83 17.64 17.42
CA GLY A 361 25.89 18.25 18.23
C GLY A 361 25.39 19.01 19.45
N PHE A 362 24.15 18.74 19.90
CA PHE A 362 23.63 19.26 21.17
C PHE A 362 24.08 18.32 22.29
N SER A 363 25.00 18.80 23.15
CA SER A 363 25.53 18.07 24.32
C SER A 363 24.79 18.44 25.60
#